data_AF-A0A7I8DTQ2-F1
#
_entry.id   AF-A0A7I8DTQ2-F1
#
_cell.length_a   1.000
_cell.length_b   1.000
_cell.length_c   1.000
_cell.angle_alpha   90.00
_cell.angle_beta   90.00
_cell.angle_gamma   90.00
#
_symmetry.space_group_name_H-M   'P 1'
#
loop_
_entity.id
_entity.type
_entity.pdbx_description
1 polymer ?
#
loop_
_entity_poly.entity_id
_entity_poly.type
_entity_poly.pdbx_seq_one_letter_code
_entity_poly.pdbx_strand_id
1 'polypeptide(L)'
;MLVQIRFFLFDFKKHFLKFTGTLLQFIIVVCLATYILHALWDYKRVENTIAEMTEENQIYMLDNATEDFRFNQLINDTRYFPMMKELNEYAQSRPKVVSYVANTSMTISVNHNFNAPRGIEQSSYNGLRQLNCVSISPNFIEVFHLQGDIDKNEIAKKFANYNLNDKIIPVILGSAFQRYTKKYEIIQDSRGINYKVLGFLKQGSYYIAPNRGDETIVLDGYFITPYQVTYNSSLAFSFNFFSTYYITNDKSQITDIMKKSDELGLYGLKLKSFDRQMEYIQADIIEKVLFNSLLCMIILLMSVIGLMGNLIQFITEYMSEFSVHLLCGASESEIILRVGIQVAVLIIGANIMNFAIYGINVSSFITFGLSTLLGALIMVYPIIKIYSQSIMVMIRRSTI
;
A
#
# COMPACT_ATOMS: atom_id res chain seq x y z
N MET A 1 40.14 0.16 18.74
CA MET A 1 39.08 0.14 17.70
C MET A 1 39.57 -0.42 16.35
N LEU A 2 40.55 0.21 15.66
CA LEU A 2 41.08 -0.28 14.36
C LEU A 2 41.60 -1.73 14.38
N VAL A 3 42.25 -2.13 15.48
CA VAL A 3 42.74 -3.51 15.68
C VAL A 3 41.57 -4.51 15.78
N GLN A 4 40.49 -4.15 16.46
CA GLN A 4 39.30 -5.01 16.60
C GLN A 4 38.53 -5.15 15.28
N ILE A 5 38.53 -4.11 14.43
CA ILE A 5 37.96 -4.19 13.08
C ILE A 5 38.76 -5.16 12.19
N ARG A 6 40.09 -5.17 12.31
CA ARG A 6 40.93 -6.14 11.58
C ARG A 6 40.68 -7.57 12.03
N PHE A 7 40.53 -7.80 13.34
CA PHE A 7 40.15 -9.12 13.87
C PHE A 7 38.77 -9.56 13.36
N PHE A 8 37.79 -8.66 13.35
CA PHE A 8 36.49 -8.93 12.75
C PHE A 8 36.58 -9.34 11.27
N LEU A 9 37.37 -8.63 10.45
CA LEU A 9 37.53 -8.97 9.04
C LEU A 9 38.16 -10.36 8.83
N PHE A 10 39.07 -10.75 9.73
CA PHE A 10 39.65 -12.09 9.73
C PHE A 10 38.61 -13.17 10.09
N ASP A 11 37.81 -12.93 11.12
CA ASP A 11 36.72 -13.82 11.55
C ASP A 11 35.66 -14.00 10.47
N PHE A 12 35.27 -12.88 9.85
CA PHE A 12 34.33 -12.84 8.75
C PHE A 12 34.79 -13.71 7.58
N LYS A 13 36.08 -13.62 7.21
CA LYS A 13 36.63 -14.43 6.12
C LYS A 13 36.64 -15.92 6.47
N LYS A 14 36.90 -16.26 7.73
CA LYS A 14 36.98 -17.65 8.21
C LYS A 14 35.61 -18.32 8.31
N HIS A 15 34.54 -17.58 8.65
CA HIS A 15 33.18 -18.12 8.81
C HIS A 15 32.15 -17.45 7.92
N PHE A 16 32.57 -17.04 6.71
CA PHE A 16 31.75 -16.29 5.76
C PHE A 16 30.34 -16.85 5.62
N LEU A 17 30.20 -18.17 5.38
CA LEU A 17 28.91 -18.84 5.18
C LEU A 17 27.96 -18.72 6.39
N LYS A 18 28.47 -18.91 7.61
CA LYS A 18 27.66 -18.80 8.84
C LYS A 18 27.24 -17.34 9.08
N PHE A 19 28.17 -16.41 8.85
CA PHE A 19 27.89 -14.98 9.00
C PHE A 19 26.86 -14.51 7.99
N THR A 20 26.99 -14.89 6.71
CA THR A 20 26.02 -14.54 5.66
C THR A 20 24.64 -15.14 5.93
N GLY A 21 24.57 -16.37 6.44
CA GLY A 21 23.30 -16.99 6.84
C GLY A 21 22.62 -16.22 7.97
N THR A 22 23.40 -15.80 8.98
CA THR A 22 22.90 -15.00 10.11
C THR A 22 22.46 -13.60 9.65
N LEU A 23 23.20 -12.97 8.73
CA LEU A 23 22.84 -11.69 8.14
C LEU A 23 21.53 -11.79 7.35
N LEU A 24 21.37 -12.83 6.53
CA LEU A 24 20.14 -13.07 5.77
C LEU A 24 18.94 -13.27 6.71
N GLN A 25 19.12 -14.04 7.77
CA GLN A 25 18.10 -14.23 8.80
C GLN A 25 17.72 -12.89 9.47
N PHE A 26 18.70 -12.05 9.78
CA PHE A 26 18.45 -10.73 10.37
C PHE A 26 17.74 -9.77 9.40
N ILE A 27 18.11 -9.80 8.11
CA ILE A 27 17.40 -9.08 7.04
C ILE A 27 15.93 -9.49 7.03
N ILE A 28 15.64 -10.79 7.03
CA ILE A 28 14.26 -11.31 7.01
C ILE A 28 13.47 -10.79 8.22
N VAL A 29 14.06 -10.85 9.43
CA VAL A 29 13.39 -10.37 10.66
C VAL A 29 13.06 -8.89 10.58
N VAL A 30 14.03 -8.05 10.21
CA VAL A 30 13.83 -6.60 10.11
C VAL A 30 12.77 -6.29 9.04
N CYS A 31 12.83 -6.95 7.88
CA CYS A 31 11.84 -6.75 6.82
C CYS A 31 10.43 -7.20 7.21
N LEU A 32 10.29 -8.30 7.95
CA LEU A 32 9.00 -8.78 8.46
C LEU A 32 8.44 -7.82 9.52
N ALA A 33 9.27 -7.32 10.43
CA ALA A 33 8.84 -6.34 11.42
C ALA A 33 8.33 -5.04 10.76
N THR A 34 9.05 -4.54 9.75
CA THR A 34 8.61 -3.37 8.97
C THR A 34 7.30 -3.65 8.22
N TYR A 35 7.13 -4.85 7.66
CA TYR A 35 5.88 -5.26 7.02
C TYR A 35 4.69 -5.23 7.97
N ILE A 36 4.82 -5.79 9.18
CA ILE A 36 3.76 -5.79 10.20
C ILE A 36 3.37 -4.35 10.56
N LEU A 37 4.36 -3.47 10.77
CA LEU A 37 4.10 -2.07 11.10
C LEU A 37 3.33 -1.35 9.98
N HIS A 38 3.70 -1.60 8.71
CA HIS A 38 2.94 -1.09 7.57
C HIS A 38 1.51 -1.61 7.54
N ALA A 39 1.32 -2.93 7.71
CA ALA A 39 -0.01 -3.52 7.72
C ALA A 39 -0.92 -2.94 8.82
N LEU A 40 -0.36 -2.70 10.02
CA LEU A 40 -1.08 -2.06 11.13
C LEU A 40 -1.45 -0.60 10.84
N TRP A 41 -0.56 0.16 10.19
CA TRP A 41 -0.88 1.54 9.81
C TRP A 41 -1.87 1.63 8.66
N ASP A 42 -1.76 0.74 7.69
CA ASP A 42 -2.74 0.64 6.61
C ASP A 42 -4.12 0.31 7.17
N TYR A 43 -4.21 -0.64 8.11
CA TYR A 43 -5.45 -0.93 8.83
C TYR A 43 -6.00 0.31 9.53
N LYS A 44 -5.18 1.00 10.35
CA LYS A 44 -5.65 2.16 11.11
C LYS A 44 -6.13 3.28 10.20
N ARG A 45 -5.47 3.46 9.06
CA ARG A 45 -5.83 4.44 8.04
C ARG A 45 -7.18 4.11 7.39
N VAL A 46 -7.40 2.84 7.04
CA VAL A 46 -8.67 2.35 6.50
C VAL A 46 -9.80 2.47 7.52
N GLU A 47 -9.57 2.05 8.77
CA GLU A 47 -10.52 2.16 9.87
C GLU A 47 -10.99 3.61 10.06
N ASN A 48 -10.03 4.56 10.15
CA ASN A 48 -10.34 5.97 10.29
C ASN A 48 -11.14 6.51 9.09
N THR A 49 -10.79 6.11 7.86
CA THR A 49 -11.50 6.57 6.65
C THR A 49 -12.95 6.07 6.65
N ILE A 50 -13.17 4.80 7.01
CA ILE A 50 -14.53 4.26 7.12
C ILE A 50 -15.28 4.99 8.24
N ALA A 51 -14.67 5.15 9.42
CA ALA A 51 -15.29 5.84 10.54
C ALA A 51 -15.74 7.26 10.17
N GLU A 52 -14.88 8.06 9.53
CA GLU A 52 -15.24 9.41 9.07
C GLU A 52 -16.41 9.41 8.07
N MET A 53 -16.50 8.40 7.19
CA MET A 53 -17.63 8.27 6.25
C MET A 53 -18.92 7.80 6.92
N THR A 54 -18.84 7.03 8.01
CA THR A 54 -20.00 6.34 8.62
C THR A 54 -20.39 6.80 10.02
N GLU A 55 -19.66 7.75 10.64
CA GLU A 55 -19.89 8.18 12.03
C GLU A 55 -21.29 8.77 12.22
N GLU A 56 -21.70 9.66 11.32
CA GLU A 56 -23.03 10.28 11.33
C GLU A 56 -23.82 10.02 10.04
N ASN A 57 -23.26 9.27 9.10
CA ASN A 57 -23.82 9.06 7.76
C ASN A 57 -23.85 7.58 7.38
N GLN A 58 -24.63 7.26 6.37
CA GLN A 58 -24.70 5.92 5.79
C GLN A 58 -24.28 5.98 4.33
N ILE A 59 -23.68 4.89 3.85
CA ILE A 59 -23.21 4.79 2.46
C ILE A 59 -24.22 3.99 1.66
N TYR A 60 -24.71 4.61 0.58
CA TYR A 60 -25.71 4.05 -0.31
C TYR A 60 -25.20 3.96 -1.74
N MET A 61 -25.73 3.00 -2.49
CA MET A 61 -25.63 2.95 -3.95
C MET A 61 -26.99 2.53 -4.51
N LEU A 62 -27.31 3.01 -5.70
CA LEU A 62 -28.51 2.62 -6.42
C LEU A 62 -28.13 1.46 -7.32
N ASP A 63 -28.85 0.35 -7.19
CA ASP A 63 -28.69 -0.85 -8.01
C ASP A 63 -29.76 -0.92 -9.09
N ASN A 64 -29.41 -1.51 -10.24
CA ASN A 64 -30.33 -1.64 -11.35
C ASN A 64 -31.25 -2.86 -11.14
N ALA A 65 -32.55 -2.59 -11.05
CA ALA A 65 -33.60 -3.62 -11.00
C ALA A 65 -34.49 -3.62 -12.26
N THR A 66 -34.08 -2.91 -13.30
CA THR A 66 -34.77 -2.86 -14.59
C THR A 66 -34.62 -4.20 -15.31
N GLU A 67 -35.69 -4.68 -15.95
CA GLU A 67 -35.63 -5.88 -16.80
C GLU A 67 -34.60 -5.71 -17.93
N ASP A 68 -33.85 -6.78 -18.24
CA ASP A 68 -32.75 -6.75 -19.22
C ASP A 68 -33.17 -6.18 -20.58
N PHE A 69 -34.37 -6.52 -21.06
CA PHE A 69 -34.90 -5.99 -22.32
C PHE A 69 -35.05 -4.46 -22.26
N ARG A 70 -35.65 -3.94 -21.19
CA ARG A 70 -35.84 -2.50 -21.00
C ARG A 70 -34.50 -1.80 -20.78
N PHE A 71 -33.59 -2.39 -20.02
CA PHE A 71 -32.25 -1.85 -19.82
C PHE A 71 -31.50 -1.73 -21.15
N ASN A 72 -31.52 -2.79 -21.97
CA ASN A 72 -30.93 -2.79 -23.31
C ASN A 72 -31.55 -1.71 -24.22
N GLN A 73 -32.84 -1.45 -24.10
CA GLN A 73 -33.49 -0.36 -24.82
C GLN A 73 -32.94 1.01 -24.37
N LEU A 74 -32.84 1.24 -23.06
CA LEU A 74 -32.36 2.50 -22.50
C LEU A 74 -30.92 2.83 -22.92
N ILE A 75 -30.02 1.84 -22.91
CA ILE A 75 -28.60 2.06 -23.21
C ILE A 75 -28.29 2.17 -24.71
N ASN A 76 -29.13 1.64 -25.59
CA ASN A 76 -28.91 1.62 -27.03
C ASN A 76 -29.71 2.71 -27.77
N ASP A 77 -30.76 3.24 -27.17
CA ASP A 77 -31.59 4.30 -27.76
C ASP A 77 -31.14 5.69 -27.29
N THR A 78 -30.62 6.46 -28.23
CA THR A 78 -30.09 7.81 -28.00
C THR A 78 -31.14 8.80 -27.48
N ARG A 79 -32.44 8.53 -27.66
CA ARG A 79 -33.52 9.40 -27.18
C ARG A 79 -33.56 9.53 -25.65
N TYR A 80 -33.07 8.52 -24.91
CA TYR A 80 -33.05 8.55 -23.45
C TYR A 80 -31.82 9.29 -22.90
N PHE A 81 -30.83 9.62 -23.72
CA PHE A 81 -29.59 10.25 -23.29
C PHE A 81 -29.81 11.57 -22.53
N PRO A 82 -30.66 12.51 -23.00
CA PRO A 82 -30.93 13.75 -22.25
C PRO A 82 -31.54 13.49 -20.87
N MET A 83 -32.43 12.49 -20.77
CA MET A 83 -33.11 12.14 -19.53
C MET A 83 -32.14 11.48 -18.53
N MET A 84 -31.22 10.62 -19.01
CA MET A 84 -30.17 10.04 -18.17
C MET A 84 -29.21 11.12 -17.64
N LYS A 85 -28.86 12.09 -18.48
CA LYS A 85 -28.06 13.24 -18.08
C LYS A 85 -28.77 14.05 -17.00
N GLU A 86 -30.05 14.36 -17.19
CA GLU A 86 -30.88 15.07 -16.21
C GLU A 86 -30.93 14.30 -14.87
N LEU A 87 -31.16 12.98 -14.89
CA LEU A 87 -31.18 12.17 -13.68
C LEU A 87 -29.85 12.23 -12.92
N ASN A 88 -28.73 12.13 -13.64
CA ASN A 88 -27.42 12.18 -13.02
C ASN A 88 -27.09 13.57 -12.46
N GLU A 89 -27.40 14.65 -13.18
CA GLU A 89 -27.22 16.02 -12.67
C GLU A 89 -28.11 16.26 -11.43
N TYR A 90 -29.35 15.77 -11.46
CA TYR A 90 -30.26 15.81 -10.32
C TYR A 90 -29.68 15.09 -9.10
N ALA A 91 -29.18 13.87 -9.29
CA ALA A 91 -28.56 13.07 -8.24
C ALA A 91 -27.33 13.73 -7.62
N GLN A 92 -26.49 14.37 -8.44
CA GLN A 92 -25.27 15.06 -7.98
C GLN A 92 -25.54 16.42 -7.33
N SER A 93 -26.71 17.02 -7.57
CA SER A 93 -27.08 18.36 -7.07
C SER A 93 -27.77 18.36 -5.69
N ARG A 94 -27.92 17.19 -5.05
CA ARG A 94 -28.71 17.08 -3.81
C ARG A 94 -28.04 17.81 -2.64
N PRO A 95 -28.75 18.76 -1.98
CA PRO A 95 -28.22 19.39 -0.78
C PRO A 95 -28.12 18.34 0.33
N LYS A 96 -27.00 18.30 1.06
CA LYS A 96 -26.72 17.36 2.17
C LYS A 96 -26.46 15.91 1.76
N VAL A 97 -26.12 15.66 0.50
CA VAL A 97 -25.59 14.36 0.07
C VAL A 97 -24.18 14.57 -0.45
N VAL A 98 -23.21 13.90 0.17
CA VAL A 98 -21.86 13.81 -0.39
C VAL A 98 -21.85 12.63 -1.34
N SER A 99 -21.79 12.89 -2.64
CA SER A 99 -21.69 11.85 -3.67
C SER A 99 -20.26 11.74 -4.19
N TYR A 100 -19.84 10.52 -4.49
CA TYR A 100 -18.62 10.29 -5.27
C TYR A 100 -18.79 9.17 -6.30
N VAL A 101 -18.15 9.33 -7.46
CA VAL A 101 -18.09 8.34 -8.53
C VAL A 101 -16.75 7.62 -8.46
N ALA A 102 -16.77 6.29 -8.60
CA ALA A 102 -15.56 5.47 -8.73
C ALA A 102 -15.76 4.41 -9.82
N ASN A 103 -15.64 4.81 -11.09
CA ASN A 103 -15.85 3.93 -12.23
C ASN A 103 -14.53 3.31 -12.72
N THR A 104 -14.43 1.99 -12.65
CA THR A 104 -13.26 1.21 -13.12
C THR A 104 -13.57 0.36 -14.35
N SER A 105 -14.63 0.68 -15.09
CA SER A 105 -15.01 -0.02 -16.32
C SER A 105 -14.09 0.29 -17.51
N MET A 106 -13.22 1.29 -17.37
CA MET A 106 -12.30 1.72 -18.42
C MET A 106 -10.89 1.21 -18.19
N THR A 107 -10.18 1.00 -19.29
CA THR A 107 -8.73 0.78 -19.34
C THR A 107 -8.08 1.77 -20.29
N ILE A 108 -6.78 2.02 -20.11
CA ILE A 108 -5.98 2.79 -21.06
C ILE A 108 -5.16 1.81 -21.89
N SER A 109 -5.47 1.72 -23.18
CA SER A 109 -4.75 0.86 -24.11
C SER A 109 -3.48 1.56 -24.61
N VAL A 110 -2.31 0.99 -24.32
CA VAL A 110 -1.02 1.55 -24.77
C VAL A 110 -0.23 0.50 -25.56
N ASN A 111 0.64 0.97 -26.45
CA ASN A 111 1.53 0.10 -27.19
C ASN A 111 2.48 -0.66 -26.24
N HIS A 112 2.93 -1.85 -26.62
CA HIS A 112 3.89 -2.62 -25.81
C HIS A 112 5.16 -1.86 -25.43
N ASN A 113 5.61 -0.94 -26.30
CA ASN A 113 6.79 -0.11 -26.08
C ASN A 113 6.54 1.12 -25.22
N PHE A 114 5.30 1.34 -24.74
CA PHE A 114 4.99 2.45 -23.86
C PHE A 114 5.81 2.34 -22.57
N ASN A 115 6.53 3.41 -22.27
CA ASN A 115 7.41 3.48 -21.11
C ASN A 115 6.56 3.61 -19.83
N ALA A 116 6.26 2.48 -19.22
CA ALA A 116 5.44 2.38 -18.02
C ALA A 116 5.93 1.23 -17.13
N PRO A 117 5.56 1.23 -15.83
CA PRO A 117 5.86 0.11 -14.94
C PRO A 117 5.42 -1.21 -15.56
N ARG A 118 6.22 -2.27 -15.41
CA ARG A 118 5.83 -3.62 -15.83
C ARG A 118 5.00 -4.29 -14.72
N GLY A 119 4.06 -5.15 -15.09
CA GLY A 119 3.25 -5.91 -14.12
C GLY A 119 2.10 -5.13 -13.49
N ILE A 120 1.77 -3.93 -13.99
CA ILE A 120 0.59 -3.16 -13.57
C ILE A 120 -0.56 -3.22 -14.60
N GLU A 121 -0.38 -3.97 -15.70
CA GLU A 121 -1.44 -4.15 -16.69
C GLU A 121 -2.52 -5.10 -16.18
N GLN A 122 -3.78 -4.77 -16.47
CA GLN A 122 -4.93 -5.63 -16.20
C GLN A 122 -4.95 -6.82 -17.16
N SER A 123 -4.58 -6.58 -18.42
CA SER A 123 -4.51 -7.59 -19.46
C SER A 123 -3.63 -7.12 -20.62
N SER A 124 -3.33 -8.05 -21.53
CA SER A 124 -2.73 -7.77 -22.83
C SER A 124 -3.68 -8.29 -23.91
N TYR A 125 -4.02 -7.45 -24.89
CA TYR A 125 -4.91 -7.81 -25.98
C TYR A 125 -4.40 -7.24 -27.30
N ASN A 126 -4.26 -8.08 -28.33
CA ASN A 126 -3.78 -7.70 -29.66
C ASN A 126 -2.48 -6.87 -29.67
N GLY A 127 -1.51 -7.20 -28.80
CA GLY A 127 -0.24 -6.47 -28.73
C GLY A 127 -0.32 -5.12 -28.01
N LEU A 128 -1.45 -4.82 -27.35
CA LEU A 128 -1.66 -3.63 -26.54
C LEU A 128 -1.73 -4.01 -25.06
N ARG A 129 -1.07 -3.22 -24.22
CA ARG A 129 -1.16 -3.33 -22.76
C ARG A 129 -2.38 -2.54 -22.30
N GLN A 130 -3.24 -3.16 -21.49
CA GLN A 130 -4.41 -2.51 -20.89
C GLN A 130 -4.05 -2.05 -19.48
N LEU A 131 -3.81 -0.76 -19.30
CA LEU A 131 -3.49 -0.17 -18.01
C LEU A 131 -4.76 0.11 -17.21
N ASN A 132 -4.67 -0.05 -15.89
CA ASN A 132 -5.75 0.23 -14.96
C ASN A 132 -6.16 1.70 -15.01
N CYS A 133 -7.47 1.96 -15.06
CA CYS A 133 -8.03 3.30 -15.03
C CYS A 133 -9.19 3.36 -14.03
N VAL A 134 -9.28 4.46 -13.30
CA VAL A 134 -10.44 4.82 -12.49
C VAL A 134 -10.89 6.22 -12.86
N SER A 135 -12.16 6.32 -13.24
CA SER A 135 -12.87 7.54 -13.55
C SER A 135 -13.60 8.03 -12.31
N ILE A 136 -13.25 9.23 -11.84
CA ILE A 136 -13.69 9.74 -10.54
C ILE A 136 -14.40 11.08 -10.64
N SER A 137 -15.28 11.35 -9.67
CA SER A 137 -15.81 12.70 -9.42
C SER A 137 -14.83 13.52 -8.55
N PRO A 138 -14.90 14.86 -8.57
CA PRO A 138 -14.04 15.71 -7.74
C PRO A 138 -14.03 15.34 -6.24
N ASN A 139 -15.20 15.08 -5.66
CA ASN A 139 -15.35 14.73 -4.23
C ASN A 139 -14.57 13.47 -3.81
N PHE A 140 -14.23 12.58 -4.75
CA PHE A 140 -13.49 11.34 -4.47
C PHE A 140 -12.14 11.62 -3.81
N ILE A 141 -11.46 12.69 -4.23
CA ILE A 141 -10.14 13.07 -3.72
C ILE A 141 -10.22 13.50 -2.26
N GLU A 142 -11.31 14.17 -1.88
CA GLU A 142 -11.55 14.64 -0.53
C GLU A 142 -12.00 13.49 0.38
N VAL A 143 -12.97 12.68 -0.06
CA VAL A 143 -13.49 11.53 0.68
C VAL A 143 -12.39 10.54 1.07
N PHE A 144 -11.44 10.27 0.17
CA PHE A 144 -10.34 9.33 0.43
C PHE A 144 -9.03 10.02 0.82
N HIS A 145 -9.07 11.31 1.14
CA HIS A 145 -7.92 12.11 1.56
C HIS A 145 -6.68 11.94 0.68
N LEU A 146 -6.88 11.86 -0.64
CA LEU A 146 -5.78 11.57 -1.57
C LEU A 146 -4.75 12.70 -1.52
N GLN A 147 -3.47 12.31 -1.49
CA GLN A 147 -2.31 13.19 -1.37
C GLN A 147 -1.28 12.84 -2.44
N GLY A 148 -0.32 13.75 -2.67
CA GLY A 148 0.78 13.55 -3.61
C GLY A 148 1.30 14.86 -4.16
N ASP A 149 2.03 14.80 -5.27
CA ASP A 149 2.35 15.97 -6.08
C ASP A 149 1.13 16.30 -6.96
N ILE A 150 0.08 16.80 -6.32
CA ILE A 150 -1.18 17.17 -6.94
C ILE A 150 -1.64 18.53 -6.42
N ASP A 151 -2.16 19.38 -7.30
CA ASP A 151 -2.87 20.59 -6.90
C ASP A 151 -4.38 20.28 -6.84
N LYS A 152 -4.91 20.14 -5.63
CA LYS A 152 -6.32 19.77 -5.41
C LYS A 152 -7.29 20.80 -6.02
N ASN A 153 -6.94 22.09 -6.02
CA ASN A 153 -7.78 23.13 -6.58
C ASN A 153 -7.76 23.09 -8.12
N GLU A 154 -6.58 22.89 -8.71
CA GLU A 154 -6.44 22.70 -10.16
C GLU A 154 -7.25 21.48 -10.61
N ILE A 155 -7.13 20.36 -9.90
CA ILE A 155 -7.83 19.11 -10.23
C ILE A 155 -9.33 19.28 -10.08
N ALA A 156 -9.82 19.81 -8.95
CA ALA A 156 -11.25 20.02 -8.74
C ALA A 156 -11.85 20.84 -9.89
N LYS A 157 -11.16 21.92 -10.30
CA LYS A 157 -11.59 22.75 -11.42
C LYS A 157 -11.51 22.01 -12.77
N LYS A 158 -10.41 21.29 -13.06
CA LYS A 158 -10.20 20.60 -14.34
C LYS A 158 -11.11 19.39 -14.51
N PHE A 159 -11.35 18.64 -13.45
CA PHE A 159 -12.20 17.46 -13.48
C PHE A 159 -13.68 17.84 -13.48
N ALA A 160 -14.09 18.86 -12.71
CA ALA A 160 -15.49 19.33 -12.73
C ALA A 160 -15.89 19.91 -14.10
N ASN A 161 -14.99 20.64 -14.76
CA ASN A 161 -15.27 21.33 -16.03
C ASN A 161 -14.84 20.57 -17.28
N TYR A 162 -14.38 19.32 -17.16
CA TYR A 162 -13.96 18.54 -18.32
C TYR A 162 -15.14 18.28 -19.26
N ASN A 163 -14.96 18.57 -20.54
CA ASN A 163 -15.93 18.31 -21.58
C ASN A 163 -15.40 17.23 -22.55
N LEU A 164 -16.27 16.35 -23.02
CA LEU A 164 -15.91 15.33 -24.03
C LEU A 164 -15.33 15.93 -25.33
N ASN A 165 -15.69 17.17 -25.64
CA ASN A 165 -15.16 17.89 -26.81
C ASN A 165 -13.70 18.35 -26.61
N ASP A 166 -13.18 18.30 -25.37
CA ASP A 166 -11.79 18.62 -25.08
C ASP A 166 -10.89 17.53 -25.69
N LYS A 167 -9.94 17.94 -26.52
CA LYS A 167 -9.01 17.01 -27.19
C LYS A 167 -7.97 16.39 -26.25
N ILE A 168 -7.94 16.82 -24.99
CA ILE A 168 -6.91 16.45 -24.01
C ILE A 168 -7.60 16.18 -22.67
N ILE A 169 -7.46 14.95 -22.18
CA ILE A 169 -8.02 14.50 -20.90
C ILE A 169 -7.03 14.87 -19.77
N PRO A 170 -7.42 15.64 -18.75
CA PRO A 170 -6.58 15.81 -17.58
C PRO A 170 -6.53 14.51 -16.77
N VAL A 171 -5.35 14.09 -16.33
CA VAL A 171 -5.17 12.83 -15.59
C VAL A 171 -4.25 13.02 -14.38
N ILE A 172 -4.53 12.31 -13.30
CA ILE A 172 -3.57 12.09 -12.21
C ILE A 172 -3.06 10.66 -12.36
N LEU A 173 -1.77 10.45 -12.14
CA LEU A 173 -1.19 9.12 -12.22
C LEU A 173 -0.84 8.58 -10.84
N GLY A 174 -0.92 7.27 -10.67
CA GLY A 174 -0.38 6.58 -9.51
C GLY A 174 1.14 6.78 -9.36
N SER A 175 1.64 6.55 -8.15
CA SER A 175 3.05 6.76 -7.80
C SER A 175 4.04 5.98 -8.67
N ALA A 176 3.64 4.81 -9.19
CA ALA A 176 4.51 3.96 -10.01
C ALA A 176 4.93 4.66 -11.32
N PHE A 177 4.13 5.60 -11.84
CA PHE A 177 4.43 6.32 -13.08
C PHE A 177 5.46 7.45 -12.91
N GLN A 178 5.76 7.90 -11.68
CA GLN A 178 6.66 9.03 -11.42
C GLN A 178 8.06 8.86 -12.01
N ARG A 179 8.52 7.62 -12.19
CA ARG A 179 9.84 7.31 -12.79
C ARG A 179 9.85 7.35 -14.32
N TYR A 180 8.67 7.38 -14.94
CA TYR A 180 8.50 7.16 -16.38
C TYR A 180 7.96 8.37 -17.13
N THR A 181 7.31 9.30 -16.43
CA THR A 181 6.72 10.51 -17.00
C THR A 181 6.79 11.67 -16.00
N LYS A 182 6.59 12.90 -16.47
CA LYS A 182 6.65 14.12 -15.66
C LYS A 182 5.30 14.83 -15.60
N LYS A 183 5.15 15.67 -14.58
CA LYS A 183 4.00 16.58 -14.45
C LYS A 183 3.91 17.48 -15.69
N TYR A 184 2.69 17.67 -16.18
CA TYR A 184 2.29 18.38 -17.38
C TYR A 184 2.71 17.77 -18.73
N GLU A 185 3.33 16.59 -18.72
CA GLU A 185 3.58 15.82 -19.94
C GLU A 185 2.26 15.30 -20.54
N ILE A 186 2.26 15.09 -21.86
CA ILE A 186 1.13 14.50 -22.59
C ILE A 186 1.48 13.06 -22.94
N ILE A 187 0.65 12.13 -22.46
CA ILE A 187 0.68 10.72 -22.82
C ILE A 187 -0.36 10.50 -23.91
N GLN A 188 -0.01 9.77 -24.96
CA GLN A 188 -0.95 9.39 -26.00
C GLN A 188 -1.23 7.87 -25.93
N ASP A 189 -2.50 7.49 -25.92
CA ASP A 189 -2.90 6.08 -25.98
C ASP A 189 -2.86 5.53 -27.41
N SER A 190 -3.09 4.22 -27.58
CA SER A 190 -3.05 3.56 -28.89
C SER A 190 -4.15 4.02 -29.86
N ARG A 191 -5.17 4.73 -29.36
CA ARG A 191 -6.27 5.30 -30.15
C ARG A 191 -6.00 6.77 -30.52
N GLY A 192 -4.86 7.32 -30.12
CA GLY A 192 -4.49 8.71 -30.38
C GLY A 192 -5.05 9.70 -29.37
N ILE A 193 -5.67 9.24 -28.27
CA ILE A 193 -6.23 10.12 -27.23
C ILE A 193 -5.09 10.66 -26.37
N ASN A 194 -5.10 11.96 -26.12
CA ASN A 194 -4.09 12.66 -25.35
C ASN A 194 -4.51 12.83 -23.89
N TYR A 195 -3.63 12.50 -22.96
CA TYR A 195 -3.81 12.62 -21.52
C TYR A 195 -2.74 13.56 -20.96
N LYS A 196 -3.15 14.70 -20.39
CA LYS A 196 -2.22 15.64 -19.74
C LYS A 196 -2.08 15.30 -18.27
N VAL A 197 -0.87 14.93 -17.87
CA VAL A 197 -0.55 14.58 -16.48
C VAL A 197 -0.61 15.84 -15.60
N LEU A 198 -1.54 15.91 -14.66
CA LEU A 198 -1.66 17.02 -13.71
C LEU A 198 -0.86 16.79 -12.43
N GLY A 199 -0.41 15.56 -12.18
CA GLY A 199 0.32 15.22 -10.97
C GLY A 199 0.35 13.73 -10.69
N PHE A 200 0.91 13.39 -9.53
CA PHE A 200 1.08 12.02 -9.09
C PHE A 200 0.57 11.80 -7.67
N LEU A 201 -0.16 10.72 -7.45
CA LEU A 201 -0.54 10.29 -6.11
C LEU A 201 0.67 9.83 -5.31
N LYS A 202 0.60 9.98 -3.98
CA LYS A 202 1.56 9.44 -3.03
C LYS A 202 1.48 7.91 -3.06
N GLN A 203 2.62 7.25 -2.87
CA GLN A 203 2.68 5.79 -2.80
C GLN A 203 1.73 5.24 -1.72
N GLY A 204 1.03 4.15 -2.04
CA GLY A 204 0.05 3.54 -1.15
C GLY A 204 -1.24 4.35 -0.99
N SER A 205 -1.53 5.28 -1.91
CA SER A 205 -2.86 5.90 -2.02
C SER A 205 -3.88 4.84 -2.40
N TYR A 206 -5.06 4.88 -1.80
CA TYR A 206 -6.08 3.86 -1.99
C TYR A 206 -7.49 4.44 -1.95
N TYR A 207 -8.47 3.62 -2.30
CA TYR A 207 -9.87 3.86 -1.97
C TYR A 207 -10.58 2.56 -1.61
N ILE A 208 -11.76 2.69 -1.01
CA ILE A 208 -12.61 1.57 -0.61
C ILE A 208 -13.79 1.51 -1.58
N ALA A 209 -14.04 0.33 -2.14
CA ALA A 209 -15.16 0.09 -3.03
C ALA A 209 -16.19 -0.82 -2.31
N PRO A 210 -17.16 -0.26 -1.57
CA PRO A 210 -18.11 -1.05 -0.78
C PRO A 210 -18.80 -2.18 -1.55
N ASN A 211 -19.07 -1.99 -2.84
CA ASN A 211 -19.72 -2.98 -3.69
C ASN A 211 -18.82 -4.14 -4.18
N ARG A 212 -17.50 -4.06 -3.95
CA ARG A 212 -16.52 -5.08 -4.36
C ARG A 212 -16.03 -5.96 -3.21
N GLY A 213 -16.64 -5.86 -2.04
CA GLY A 213 -16.27 -6.65 -0.88
C GLY A 213 -15.16 -6.00 -0.06
N ASP A 214 -14.29 -6.82 0.52
CA ASP A 214 -13.20 -6.53 1.45
C ASP A 214 -11.93 -5.96 0.81
N GLU A 215 -11.99 -5.61 -0.48
CA GLU A 215 -10.83 -5.13 -1.21
C GLU A 215 -10.63 -3.61 -1.07
N THR A 216 -9.51 -3.26 -0.44
CA THR A 216 -8.92 -1.93 -0.57
C THR A 216 -8.19 -1.84 -1.91
N ILE A 217 -8.52 -0.86 -2.75
CA ILE A 217 -7.92 -0.73 -4.08
C ILE A 217 -6.78 0.29 -4.03
N VAL A 218 -5.55 -0.21 -4.21
CA VAL A 218 -4.32 0.61 -4.24
C VAL A 218 -4.16 1.26 -5.62
N LEU A 219 -3.98 2.58 -5.64
CA LEU A 219 -3.98 3.42 -6.85
C LEU A 219 -2.59 3.63 -7.46
N ASP A 220 -1.55 2.98 -6.96
CA ASP A 220 -0.15 3.20 -7.38
C ASP A 220 0.08 2.95 -8.88
N GLY A 221 -0.66 2.03 -9.48
CA GLY A 221 -0.59 1.68 -10.90
C GLY A 221 -1.75 2.20 -11.76
N TYR A 222 -2.55 3.15 -11.25
CA TYR A 222 -3.77 3.61 -11.92
C TYR A 222 -3.57 4.91 -12.70
N PHE A 223 -4.31 5.04 -13.80
CA PHE A 223 -4.72 6.32 -14.37
C PHE A 223 -5.98 6.79 -13.66
N ILE A 224 -6.01 8.05 -13.22
CA ILE A 224 -7.16 8.65 -12.54
C ILE A 224 -7.70 9.78 -13.42
N THR A 225 -8.86 9.59 -14.01
CA THR A 225 -9.47 10.51 -14.98
C THR A 225 -10.78 11.11 -14.45
N PRO A 226 -11.24 12.24 -15.01
CA PRO A 226 -12.59 12.72 -14.72
C PRO A 226 -13.65 11.73 -15.20
N TYR A 227 -14.70 11.54 -14.40
CA TYR A 227 -15.81 10.63 -14.73
C TYR A 227 -16.51 11.01 -16.05
N GLN A 228 -16.53 12.28 -16.44
CA GLN A 228 -17.16 12.73 -17.68
C GLN A 228 -16.46 12.22 -18.94
N VAL A 229 -15.23 11.68 -18.85
CA VAL A 229 -14.56 11.01 -19.99
C VAL A 229 -15.34 9.82 -20.51
N THR A 230 -16.12 9.17 -19.64
CA THR A 230 -16.96 8.04 -20.04
C THR A 230 -18.27 8.49 -20.70
N TYR A 231 -18.65 9.78 -20.70
CA TYR A 231 -19.97 10.25 -21.17
C TYR A 231 -20.22 10.25 -22.69
N ASN A 232 -19.59 9.35 -23.43
CA ASN A 232 -19.75 9.24 -24.88
C ASN A 232 -20.97 8.42 -25.33
N SER A 233 -21.70 7.78 -24.42
CA SER A 233 -22.84 6.91 -24.72
C SER A 233 -23.79 6.76 -23.52
N SER A 234 -25.05 6.40 -23.78
CA SER A 234 -26.04 6.08 -22.74
C SER A 234 -25.59 4.92 -21.83
N LEU A 235 -24.91 3.92 -22.41
CA LEU A 235 -24.31 2.82 -21.66
C LEU A 235 -23.28 3.33 -20.63
N ALA A 236 -22.37 4.20 -21.06
CA ALA A 236 -21.32 4.67 -20.18
C ALA A 236 -21.83 5.70 -19.14
N PHE A 237 -22.90 6.45 -19.47
CA PHE A 237 -23.67 7.19 -18.47
C PHE A 237 -24.25 6.27 -17.39
N SER A 238 -24.84 5.15 -17.81
CA SER A 238 -25.41 4.16 -16.90
C SER A 238 -24.32 3.63 -15.96
N PHE A 239 -23.12 3.29 -16.47
CA PHE A 239 -22.01 2.84 -15.64
C PHE A 239 -21.56 3.88 -14.60
N ASN A 240 -21.48 5.16 -14.96
CA ASN A 240 -21.18 6.21 -13.99
C ASN A 240 -22.27 6.34 -12.92
N PHE A 241 -23.54 6.32 -13.32
CA PHE A 241 -24.65 6.42 -12.38
C PHE A 241 -24.65 5.27 -11.37
N PHE A 242 -24.48 4.04 -11.84
CA PHE A 242 -24.43 2.84 -10.99
C PHE A 242 -23.09 2.64 -10.26
N SER A 243 -22.08 3.47 -10.52
CA SER A 243 -20.82 3.53 -9.77
C SER A 243 -20.72 4.77 -8.86
N THR A 244 -21.86 5.44 -8.64
CA THR A 244 -21.98 6.55 -7.69
C THR A 244 -22.35 6.03 -6.31
N TYR A 245 -21.57 6.43 -5.31
CA TYR A 245 -21.88 6.23 -3.90
C TYR A 245 -22.42 7.54 -3.32
N TYR A 246 -23.39 7.42 -2.42
CA TYR A 246 -24.04 8.53 -1.75
C TYR A 246 -23.84 8.37 -0.25
N ILE A 247 -23.19 9.34 0.38
CA ILE A 247 -22.95 9.41 1.81
C ILE A 247 -23.95 10.42 2.39
N THR A 248 -24.92 9.92 3.18
CA THR A 248 -25.96 10.76 3.78
C THR A 248 -26.65 10.04 4.94
N ASN A 249 -27.21 10.79 5.88
CA ASN A 249 -28.13 10.29 6.91
C ASN A 249 -29.61 10.43 6.52
N ASP A 250 -29.90 11.20 5.46
CA ASP A 250 -31.25 11.45 5.00
C ASP A 250 -31.60 10.57 3.80
N LYS A 251 -32.09 9.36 4.10
CA LYS A 251 -32.55 8.38 3.11
C LYS A 251 -33.63 8.91 2.17
N SER A 252 -34.37 9.97 2.54
CA SER A 252 -35.37 10.58 1.66
C SER A 252 -34.73 11.19 0.41
N GLN A 253 -33.51 11.73 0.53
CA GLN A 253 -32.75 12.30 -0.59
C GLN A 253 -32.50 11.27 -1.68
N ILE A 254 -32.15 10.04 -1.30
CA ILE A 254 -31.88 8.96 -2.25
C ILE A 254 -33.17 8.41 -2.85
N THR A 255 -34.24 8.35 -2.03
CA THR A 255 -35.56 7.94 -2.51
C THR A 255 -36.11 8.92 -3.55
N ASP A 256 -35.83 10.21 -3.44
CA ASP A 256 -36.22 11.20 -4.45
C ASP A 256 -35.48 11.02 -5.78
N ILE A 257 -34.23 10.54 -5.76
CA ILE A 257 -33.51 10.17 -7.00
C ILE A 257 -34.22 8.99 -7.67
N MET A 258 -34.67 8.00 -6.89
CA MET A 258 -35.43 6.87 -7.41
C MET A 258 -36.73 7.31 -8.06
N LYS A 259 -37.52 8.17 -7.39
CA LYS A 259 -38.75 8.74 -7.96
C LYS A 259 -38.48 9.51 -9.24
N LYS A 260 -37.39 10.30 -9.30
CA LYS A 260 -37.03 11.05 -10.50
C LYS A 260 -36.69 10.12 -11.67
N SER A 261 -36.06 8.98 -11.42
CA SER A 261 -35.83 7.94 -12.43
C SER A 261 -37.15 7.39 -12.97
N ASP A 262 -38.11 7.13 -12.08
CA ASP A 262 -39.45 6.65 -12.45
C ASP A 262 -40.24 7.70 -13.26
N GLU A 263 -40.19 8.98 -12.85
CA GLU A 263 -40.81 10.11 -13.57
C GLU A 263 -40.24 10.26 -14.99
N LEU A 264 -38.94 10.06 -15.15
CA LEU A 264 -38.25 10.06 -16.44
C LEU A 264 -38.43 8.73 -17.20
N GLY A 265 -39.14 7.75 -16.65
CA GLY A 265 -39.34 6.45 -17.28
C GLY A 265 -38.04 5.71 -17.58
N LEU A 266 -37.01 5.90 -16.76
CA LEU A 266 -35.68 5.33 -16.93
C LEU A 266 -35.57 3.97 -16.23
N TYR A 267 -34.76 3.89 -15.18
CA TYR A 267 -34.42 2.65 -14.50
C TYR A 267 -35.38 2.37 -13.35
N GLY A 268 -35.74 1.10 -13.18
CA GLY A 268 -36.22 0.61 -11.89
C GLY A 268 -35.04 0.50 -10.94
N LEU A 269 -35.03 1.30 -9.87
CA LEU A 269 -33.89 1.39 -8.97
C LEU A 269 -34.17 0.68 -7.65
N LYS A 270 -33.13 0.06 -7.07
CA LYS A 270 -33.15 -0.47 -5.71
C LYS A 270 -32.07 0.19 -4.87
N LEU A 271 -32.42 0.57 -3.65
CA LEU A 271 -31.46 1.13 -2.72
C LEU A 271 -30.65 0.01 -2.05
N LYS A 272 -29.32 0.08 -2.19
CA LYS A 272 -28.38 -0.77 -1.47
C LYS A 272 -27.68 0.07 -0.39
N SER A 273 -27.80 -0.34 0.88
CA SER A 273 -27.00 0.20 1.99
C SER A 273 -25.76 -0.65 2.19
N PHE A 274 -24.66 0.00 2.54
CA PHE A 274 -23.39 -0.65 2.87
C PHE A 274 -23.08 -0.67 4.35
N ASP A 275 -23.97 -0.25 5.25
CA ASP A 275 -23.64 -0.09 6.68
C ASP A 275 -23.09 -1.39 7.28
N ARG A 276 -23.83 -2.50 7.12
CA ARG A 276 -23.34 -3.83 7.53
C ARG A 276 -22.11 -4.27 6.76
N GLN A 277 -22.03 -3.92 5.47
CA GLN A 277 -20.90 -4.30 4.63
C GLN A 277 -19.61 -3.59 5.08
N MET A 278 -19.69 -2.34 5.54
CA MET A 278 -18.56 -1.59 6.10
C MET A 278 -18.06 -2.22 7.41
N GLU A 279 -18.97 -2.66 8.29
CA GLU A 279 -18.60 -3.42 9.49
C GLU A 279 -17.87 -4.73 9.15
N TYR A 280 -18.38 -5.50 8.18
CA TYR A 280 -17.71 -6.71 7.72
C TYR A 280 -16.34 -6.42 7.08
N ILE A 281 -16.23 -5.36 6.29
CA ILE A 281 -14.96 -4.96 5.66
C ILE A 281 -13.93 -4.60 6.73
N GLN A 282 -14.32 -3.86 7.77
CA GLN A 282 -13.41 -3.57 8.90
C GLN A 282 -12.98 -4.84 9.64
N ALA A 283 -13.93 -5.75 9.90
CA ALA A 283 -13.66 -7.01 10.60
C ALA A 283 -12.74 -7.94 9.79
N ASP A 284 -12.96 -8.08 8.48
CA ASP A 284 -12.11 -8.89 7.62
C ASP A 284 -10.68 -8.32 7.52
N ILE A 285 -10.55 -7.00 7.41
CA ILE A 285 -9.22 -6.37 7.34
C ILE A 285 -8.47 -6.56 8.66
N ILE A 286 -9.11 -6.36 9.82
CA ILE A 286 -8.42 -6.59 11.11
C ILE A 286 -8.05 -8.05 11.29
N GLU A 287 -8.92 -8.99 10.92
CA GLU A 287 -8.65 -10.43 11.02
C GLU A 287 -7.44 -10.82 10.17
N LYS A 288 -7.38 -10.35 8.92
CA LYS A 288 -6.22 -10.58 8.03
C LYS A 288 -4.92 -10.00 8.61
N VAL A 289 -4.98 -8.78 9.14
CA VAL A 289 -3.81 -8.12 9.73
C VAL A 289 -3.35 -8.86 10.98
N LEU A 290 -4.26 -9.28 11.85
CA LEU A 290 -3.94 -10.06 13.05
C LEU A 290 -3.35 -11.43 12.70
N PHE A 291 -3.96 -12.15 11.75
CA PHE A 291 -3.47 -13.46 11.31
C PHE A 291 -2.05 -13.38 10.72
N ASN A 292 -1.82 -12.43 9.80
CA ASN A 292 -0.50 -12.21 9.22
C ASN A 292 0.52 -11.75 10.26
N SER A 293 0.12 -10.89 11.19
CA SER A 293 0.99 -10.42 12.28
C SER A 293 1.39 -11.57 13.21
N LEU A 294 0.47 -12.48 13.53
CA LEU A 294 0.73 -13.64 14.38
C LEU A 294 1.73 -14.60 13.72
N LEU A 295 1.54 -14.91 12.43
CA LEU A 295 2.50 -15.72 11.68
C LEU A 295 3.90 -15.08 11.65
N CYS A 296 3.96 -13.78 11.37
CA CYS A 296 5.23 -13.06 11.37
C CYS A 296 5.88 -13.03 12.75
N MET A 297 5.10 -12.92 13.83
CA MET A 297 5.60 -12.96 15.21
C MET A 297 6.25 -14.30 15.54
N ILE A 298 5.63 -15.43 15.13
CA ILE A 298 6.21 -16.77 15.31
C ILE A 298 7.55 -16.89 14.58
N ILE A 299 7.62 -16.42 13.33
CA ILE A 299 8.86 -16.43 12.52
C ILE A 299 9.93 -15.55 13.18
N LEU A 300 9.55 -14.39 13.71
CA LEU A 300 10.44 -13.49 14.42
C LEU A 300 11.03 -14.17 15.66
N LEU A 301 10.20 -14.82 16.48
CA LEU A 301 10.65 -15.56 17.68
C LEU A 301 11.64 -16.68 17.32
N MET A 302 11.32 -17.51 16.33
CA MET A 302 12.22 -18.57 15.87
C MET A 302 13.55 -18.00 15.36
N SER A 303 13.49 -16.84 14.72
CA SER A 303 14.68 -16.19 14.19
C SER A 303 15.57 -15.61 15.29
N VAL A 304 14.98 -15.05 16.35
CA VAL A 304 15.73 -14.58 17.52
C VAL A 304 16.44 -15.74 18.22
N ILE A 305 15.75 -16.87 18.41
CA ILE A 305 16.34 -18.08 19.01
C ILE A 305 17.52 -18.58 18.16
N GLY A 306 17.34 -18.67 16.84
CA GLY A 306 18.40 -19.08 15.92
C GLY A 306 19.60 -18.14 15.97
N LEU A 307 19.37 -16.83 16.04
CA LEU A 307 20.42 -15.83 16.13
C LEU A 307 21.17 -15.91 17.47
N MET A 308 20.47 -16.08 18.60
CA MET A 308 21.11 -16.31 19.90
C MET A 308 21.97 -17.59 19.87
N GLY A 309 21.46 -18.67 19.28
CA GLY A 309 22.21 -19.90 19.06
C GLY A 309 23.50 -19.68 18.26
N ASN A 310 23.42 -18.92 17.16
CA ASN A 310 24.59 -18.58 16.34
C ASN A 310 25.61 -17.73 17.10
N LEU A 311 25.21 -16.74 17.89
CA LEU A 311 26.13 -15.98 18.76
C LEU A 311 26.77 -16.88 19.82
N ILE A 312 26.00 -17.78 20.44
CA ILE A 312 26.52 -18.70 21.45
C ILE A 312 27.58 -19.62 20.84
N GLN A 313 27.30 -20.17 19.66
CA GLN A 313 28.23 -20.99 18.91
C GLN A 313 29.49 -20.20 18.55
N PHE A 314 29.32 -18.97 18.05
CA PHE A 314 30.44 -18.08 17.73
C PHE A 314 31.34 -17.85 18.95
N ILE A 315 30.78 -17.45 20.10
CA ILE A 315 31.55 -17.23 21.32
C ILE A 315 32.30 -18.50 21.69
N THR A 316 31.61 -19.65 21.66
CA THR A 316 32.19 -20.94 22.05
C THR A 316 33.33 -21.38 21.14
N GLU A 317 33.23 -21.13 19.83
CA GLU A 317 34.30 -21.42 18.85
C GLU A 317 35.54 -20.54 19.06
N TYR A 318 35.36 -19.29 19.50
CA TYR A 318 36.45 -18.32 19.73
C TYR A 318 36.92 -18.21 21.18
N MET A 319 36.32 -18.97 22.10
CA MET A 319 36.67 -19.03 23.53
C MET A 319 38.18 -19.24 23.76
N SER A 320 38.81 -20.14 22.99
CA SER A 320 40.24 -20.45 23.12
C SER A 320 41.11 -19.26 22.70
N GLU A 321 40.77 -18.61 21.60
CA GLU A 321 41.44 -17.41 21.10
C GLU A 321 41.26 -16.22 22.06
N PHE A 322 40.05 -16.03 22.58
CA PHE A 322 39.75 -15.04 23.61
C PHE A 322 40.57 -15.25 24.88
N SER A 323 40.75 -16.51 25.30
CA SER A 323 41.59 -16.86 26.46
C SER A 323 43.06 -16.51 26.24
N VAL A 324 43.59 -16.78 25.04
CA VAL A 324 44.97 -16.44 24.67
C VAL A 324 45.15 -14.92 24.67
N HIS A 325 44.18 -14.16 24.15
CA HIS A 325 44.23 -12.70 24.17
C HIS A 325 44.17 -12.14 25.59
N LEU A 326 43.32 -12.68 26.48
CA LEU A 326 43.27 -12.29 27.89
C LEU A 326 44.61 -12.58 28.60
N LEU A 327 45.23 -13.74 28.34
CA LEU A 327 46.56 -14.08 28.87
C LEU A 327 47.65 -13.13 28.38
N CYS A 328 47.54 -12.64 27.14
CA CYS A 328 48.48 -11.67 26.56
C CYS A 328 48.22 -10.23 27.01
N GLY A 329 47.26 -9.99 27.91
CA GLY A 329 46.97 -8.68 28.50
C GLY A 329 45.85 -7.88 27.85
N ALA A 330 45.03 -8.48 26.97
CA ALA A 330 43.82 -7.83 26.47
C ALA A 330 42.78 -7.65 27.59
N SER A 331 42.00 -6.57 27.53
CA SER A 331 40.92 -6.35 28.50
C SER A 331 39.63 -7.05 28.08
N GLU A 332 38.80 -7.44 29.05
CA GLU A 332 37.47 -8.03 28.79
C GLU A 332 36.58 -7.11 27.93
N SER A 333 36.74 -5.80 28.09
CA SER A 333 36.04 -4.78 27.30
C SER A 333 36.35 -4.85 25.80
N GLU A 334 37.56 -5.26 25.43
CA GLU A 334 37.98 -5.37 24.02
C GLU A 334 37.36 -6.59 23.34
N ILE A 335 37.14 -7.67 24.08
CA ILE A 335 36.47 -8.87 23.58
C ILE A 335 34.99 -8.60 23.41
N ILE A 336 34.36 -7.95 24.40
CA ILE A 336 32.96 -7.51 24.29
C ILE A 336 32.78 -6.57 23.10
N LEU A 337 33.73 -5.66 22.86
CA LEU A 337 33.72 -4.77 21.70
C LEU A 337 33.82 -5.53 20.37
N ARG A 338 34.65 -6.59 20.27
CA ARG A 338 34.74 -7.44 19.06
C ARG A 338 33.42 -8.13 18.75
N VAL A 339 32.75 -8.69 19.75
CA VAL A 339 31.40 -9.29 19.60
C VAL A 339 30.36 -8.22 19.26
N GLY A 340 30.43 -7.05 19.91
CA GLY A 340 29.55 -5.91 19.65
C GLY A 340 29.65 -5.39 18.22
N ILE A 341 30.86 -5.35 17.65
CA ILE A 341 31.07 -4.97 16.24
C ILE A 341 30.36 -5.96 15.31
N GLN A 342 30.41 -7.27 15.59
CA GLN A 342 29.71 -8.27 14.76
C GLN A 342 28.21 -8.05 14.76
N VAL A 343 27.62 -7.85 15.94
CA VAL A 343 26.18 -7.56 16.08
C VAL A 343 25.83 -6.24 15.39
N ALA A 344 26.65 -5.21 15.54
CA ALA A 344 26.44 -3.92 14.88
C ALA A 344 26.45 -4.03 13.35
N VAL A 345 27.35 -4.83 12.76
CA VAL A 345 27.39 -5.07 11.31
C VAL A 345 26.12 -5.78 10.83
N LEU A 346 25.61 -6.75 11.59
CA LEU A 346 24.32 -7.41 11.27
C LEU A 346 23.17 -6.40 11.27
N ILE A 347 23.10 -5.53 12.28
CA ILE A 347 22.07 -4.51 12.40
C ILE A 347 22.13 -3.50 11.26
N ILE A 348 23.31 -2.97 10.98
CA ILE A 348 23.52 -2.00 9.91
C ILE A 348 23.17 -2.65 8.56
N GLY A 349 23.67 -3.86 8.29
CA GLY A 349 23.42 -4.58 7.05
C GLY A 349 21.93 -4.85 6.81
N ALA A 350 21.20 -5.32 7.82
CA ALA A 350 19.76 -5.55 7.67
C ALA A 350 18.95 -4.27 7.49
N ASN A 351 19.31 -3.21 8.20
CA ASN A 351 18.59 -1.94 8.06
C ASN A 351 18.86 -1.25 6.71
N ILE A 352 20.07 -1.39 6.15
CA ILE A 352 20.35 -0.95 4.77
C ILE A 352 19.40 -1.66 3.80
N MET A 353 19.24 -2.98 3.93
CA MET A 353 18.33 -3.74 3.08
C MET A 353 16.87 -3.37 3.32
N ASN A 354 16.47 -3.13 4.57
CA ASN A 354 15.13 -2.67 4.92
C ASN A 354 14.81 -1.32 4.26
N PHE A 355 15.72 -0.35 4.33
CA PHE A 355 15.55 0.94 3.66
C PHE A 355 15.57 0.81 2.14
N ALA A 356 16.30 -0.16 1.58
CA ALA A 356 16.29 -0.43 0.14
C ALA A 356 14.95 -1.00 -0.34
N ILE A 357 14.31 -1.87 0.46
CA ILE A 357 13.03 -2.51 0.11
C ILE A 357 11.84 -1.58 0.40
N TYR A 358 11.76 -1.03 1.60
CA TYR A 358 10.60 -0.27 2.07
C TYR A 358 10.77 1.25 1.96
N GLY A 359 11.97 1.74 1.63
CA GLY A 359 12.27 3.18 1.60
C GLY A 359 12.45 3.79 3.00
N ILE A 360 12.70 5.09 3.03
CA ILE A 360 12.87 5.86 4.27
C ILE A 360 11.48 6.34 4.72
N ASN A 361 10.84 5.57 5.60
CA ASN A 361 9.54 5.87 6.18
C ASN A 361 9.56 5.68 7.71
N VAL A 362 8.49 6.09 8.38
CA VAL A 362 8.38 6.00 9.84
C VAL A 362 8.50 4.54 10.31
N SER A 363 7.95 3.56 9.56
CA SER A 363 7.99 2.13 9.94
C SER A 363 9.43 1.68 10.03
N SER A 364 10.22 2.03 9.01
CA SER A 364 11.62 1.64 8.89
C SER A 364 12.47 2.26 10.00
N PHE A 365 12.16 3.48 10.45
CA PHE A 365 12.83 4.08 11.61
C PHE A 365 12.45 3.41 12.93
N ILE A 366 11.17 3.07 13.12
CA ILE A 366 10.73 2.31 14.30
C ILE A 366 11.40 0.93 14.31
N THR A 367 11.42 0.23 13.18
CA THR A 367 12.11 -1.06 13.05
C THR A 367 13.60 -0.92 13.32
N PHE A 368 14.25 0.15 12.85
CA PHE A 368 15.65 0.42 13.16
C PHE A 368 15.88 0.52 14.68
N GLY A 369 15.02 1.27 15.39
CA GLY A 369 15.04 1.34 16.86
C GLY A 369 14.83 -0.02 17.53
N LEU A 370 13.83 -0.78 17.09
CA LEU A 370 13.53 -2.13 17.60
C LEU A 370 14.68 -3.10 17.36
N SER A 371 15.30 -3.08 16.18
CA SER A 371 16.44 -3.94 15.84
C SER A 371 17.69 -3.61 16.66
N THR A 372 17.88 -2.32 17.00
CA THR A 372 18.97 -1.87 17.88
C THR A 372 18.74 -2.35 19.31
N LEU A 373 17.50 -2.25 19.81
CA LEU A 373 17.12 -2.75 21.13
C LEU A 373 17.27 -4.27 21.21
N LEU A 374 16.85 -4.99 20.17
CA LEU A 374 17.01 -6.43 20.06
C LEU A 374 18.49 -6.82 20.08
N GLY A 375 19.34 -6.11 19.33
CA GLY A 375 20.79 -6.28 19.35
C GLY A 375 21.40 -6.07 20.74
N ALA A 376 20.94 -5.04 21.47
CA ALA A 376 21.37 -4.80 22.84
C ALA A 376 20.97 -5.95 23.78
N LEU A 377 19.75 -6.48 23.66
CA LEU A 377 19.30 -7.65 24.43
C LEU A 377 20.13 -8.90 24.13
N ILE A 378 20.44 -9.14 22.86
CA ILE A 378 21.28 -10.26 22.44
C ILE A 378 22.69 -10.15 23.05
N MET A 379 23.22 -8.95 23.20
CA MET A 379 24.53 -8.69 23.79
C MET A 379 24.60 -8.94 25.31
N VAL A 380 23.47 -8.95 26.03
CA VAL A 380 23.43 -9.21 27.48
C VAL A 380 24.04 -10.58 27.82
N TYR A 381 23.68 -11.62 27.06
CA TYR A 381 24.17 -12.97 27.32
C TYR A 381 25.69 -13.12 27.12
N PRO A 382 26.29 -12.71 25.99
CA PRO A 382 27.74 -12.67 25.80
C PRO A 382 28.48 -11.95 26.92
N ILE A 383 27.96 -10.79 27.35
CA ILE A 383 28.55 -9.98 28.41
C ILE A 383 28.60 -10.76 29.73
N ILE A 384 27.47 -11.35 30.15
CA ILE A 384 27.41 -12.16 31.38
C ILE A 384 28.33 -13.38 31.28
N LYS A 385 28.36 -14.06 30.13
CA LYS A 385 29.18 -15.26 29.93
C LYS A 385 30.69 -14.96 29.98
N ILE A 386 31.13 -13.83 29.44
CA ILE A 386 32.54 -13.41 29.45
C ILE A 386 32.94 -12.99 30.87
N TYR A 387 32.14 -12.18 31.57
CA TYR A 387 32.46 -11.74 32.93
C TYR A 387 32.40 -12.84 34.01
N SER A 388 31.60 -13.89 33.80
CA SER A 388 31.42 -14.97 34.79
C SER A 388 32.48 -16.09 34.70
N GLN A 389 33.32 -16.12 33.66
CA GLN A 389 34.28 -17.21 33.45
C GLN A 389 35.70 -16.78 33.79
N SER A 390 36.33 -17.48 34.74
CA SER A 390 37.75 -17.29 35.03
C SER A 390 38.62 -17.79 33.87
N ILE A 391 39.73 -17.08 33.61
CA ILE A 391 40.70 -17.39 32.55
C ILE A 391 41.13 -18.87 32.59
N MET A 392 41.32 -19.43 33.78
CA MET A 392 41.69 -20.83 34.01
C MET A 392 40.62 -21.84 33.52
N VAL A 393 39.33 -21.52 33.66
CA VAL A 393 38.23 -22.38 33.21
C VAL A 393 38.09 -22.31 31.69
N MET A 394 38.35 -21.14 31.10
CA MET A 394 38.31 -20.97 29.65
C MET A 394 39.40 -21.78 28.92
N ILE A 395 40.63 -21.78 29.45
CA ILE A 395 41.78 -22.53 28.89
C ILE A 395 41.59 -24.05 29.05
N ARG A 396 41.08 -24.50 30.20
CA ARG A 396 40.88 -25.93 30.47
C ARG A 396 39.81 -26.56 29.57
N ARG A 397 38.88 -25.77 29.05
CA ARG A 397 37.88 -26.18 28.04
C ARG A 397 38.41 -26.21 26.60
N SER A 398 39.55 -25.58 26.31
CA SER A 398 40.16 -25.61 24.97
C SER A 398 41.24 -26.69 24.82
N THR A 399 41.60 -27.37 25.92
CA THR A 399 42.62 -28.44 25.97
C THR A 399 42.03 -29.84 26.11
N ILE A 400 40.71 -29.95 26.32
CA ILE A 400 39.91 -31.17 26.22
C ILE A 400 39.10 -31.05 24.93
#